data_AF-U1PZ92-F1
#
_entry.id   AF-U1PZ92-F1
#
_cell.length_a   1.000
_cell.length_b   1.000
_cell.length_c   1.000
_cell.angle_alpha   90.00
_cell.angle_beta   90.00
_cell.angle_gamma   90.00
#
_symmetry.space_group_name_H-M   'P 1'
#
loop_
_entity.id
_entity.type
_entity.pdbx_description
1 polymer ?
#
loop_
_entity_poly.entity_id
_entity_poly.type
_entity_poly.pdbx_seq_one_letter_code
_entity_poly.pdbx_strand_id
1 'polypeptide(L)'
;MLQSLVEQGRADEADEIRSQLEGLDREIEKVDFRSANIRAGYVYVISNIGAFGDRMVKIGMTRRLEPMDRVRELGDASVPFGFDVHALFFSEDAVTVEADLHRRFADKRVNRVNTRREFFYASPAEVRDVLSEVAGNLLEFTEEPEAEQYRLSLQMAESEKDSVIVSGGDRE
;
A
#
# COMPACT_ATOMS: atom_id res chain seq x y z
N MET A 1 45.60 -7.10 3.26
CA MET A 1 45.98 -5.80 3.85
C MET A 1 46.23 -5.92 5.36
N LEU A 2 45.24 -6.33 6.17
CA LEU A 2 45.42 -6.60 7.61
C LEU A 2 46.51 -7.65 7.91
N GLN A 3 46.49 -8.82 7.24
CA GLN A 3 47.53 -9.85 7.40
C GLN A 3 48.93 -9.33 7.06
N SER A 4 49.04 -8.51 6.01
CA SER A 4 50.31 -7.91 5.58
C SER A 4 50.83 -6.84 6.55
N LEU A 5 49.97 -6.16 7.33
CA LEU A 5 50.38 -5.20 8.35
C LEU A 5 50.85 -5.90 9.63
N VAL A 6 50.21 -7.00 9.99
CA VAL A 6 50.62 -7.88 11.11
C VAL A 6 51.98 -8.52 10.82
N GLU A 7 52.21 -9.01 9.60
CA GLU A 7 53.49 -9.58 9.17
C GLU A 7 54.63 -8.55 9.13
N GLN A 8 54.32 -7.26 8.97
CA GLN A 8 55.29 -6.15 9.00
C GLN A 8 55.58 -5.63 10.43
N GLY A 9 55.02 -6.26 11.47
CA GLY A 9 55.21 -5.85 12.87
C GLY A 9 54.46 -4.58 13.26
N ARG A 10 53.55 -4.08 12.41
CA ARG A 10 52.70 -2.89 12.65
C ARG A 10 51.40 -3.32 13.32
N ALA A 11 51.54 -3.99 14.47
CA ALA A 11 50.42 -4.58 15.21
C ALA A 11 49.39 -3.51 15.63
N ASP A 12 49.86 -2.33 16.05
CA ASP A 12 48.99 -1.23 16.50
C ASP A 12 48.06 -0.74 15.38
N GLU A 13 48.56 -0.58 14.15
CA GLU A 13 47.75 -0.18 13.00
C GLU A 13 46.79 -1.28 12.54
N ALA A 14 47.21 -2.54 12.67
CA ALA A 14 46.34 -3.67 12.39
C ALA A 14 45.18 -3.76 13.39
N ASP A 15 45.42 -3.47 14.67
CA ASP A 15 44.39 -3.46 15.71
C ASP A 15 43.46 -2.26 15.59
N GLU A 16 43.96 -1.09 15.18
CA GLU A 16 43.12 0.09 14.90
C GLU A 16 42.14 -0.17 13.75
N ILE A 17 42.62 -0.75 12.64
CA ILE A 17 41.76 -1.12 11.51
C ILE A 17 40.76 -2.22 11.91
N ARG A 18 41.18 -3.19 12.73
CA ARG A 18 40.28 -4.25 13.21
C ARG A 18 39.17 -3.69 14.09
N SER A 19 39.50 -2.75 14.97
CA SER A 19 38.52 -2.03 15.81
C SER A 19 37.54 -1.20 14.96
N GLN A 20 38.03 -0.53 13.91
CA GLN A 20 37.16 0.19 12.96
C GLN A 20 36.22 -0.74 12.21
N LEU A 21 36.69 -1.91 11.76
CA LEU A 21 35.86 -2.92 11.10
C LEU A 21 34.79 -3.48 12.03
N GLU A 22 35.15 -3.85 13.26
CA GLU A 22 34.17 -4.29 14.26
C GLU A 22 33.15 -3.20 14.62
N GLY A 23 33.58 -1.94 14.61
CA GLY A 23 32.70 -0.78 14.79
C GLY A 23 31.68 -0.64 13.65
N LEU A 24 32.15 -0.77 12.41
CA LEU A 24 31.29 -0.77 11.21
C LEU A 24 30.31 -1.94 11.22
N ASP A 25 30.77 -3.17 11.53
CA ASP A 25 29.92 -4.36 11.56
C ASP A 25 28.80 -4.21 12.61
N ARG A 26 29.10 -3.67 13.80
CA ARG A 26 28.10 -3.36 14.84
C ARG A 26 27.14 -2.24 14.42
N GLU A 27 27.58 -1.26 13.64
CA GLU A 27 26.69 -0.23 13.08
C GLU A 27 25.75 -0.81 12.02
N ILE A 28 26.24 -1.69 11.15
CA ILE A 28 25.44 -2.41 10.14
C ILE A 28 24.38 -3.27 10.84
N GLU A 29 24.76 -4.08 11.83
CA GLU A 29 23.81 -4.88 12.61
C GLU A 29 22.74 -4.02 13.31
N LYS A 30 23.13 -2.85 13.85
CA LYS A 30 22.17 -1.89 14.44
C LYS A 30 21.26 -1.24 13.41
N VAL A 31 21.71 -1.02 12.17
CA VAL A 31 20.89 -0.50 11.09
C VAL A 31 19.91 -1.57 10.63
N ASP A 32 20.34 -2.82 10.49
CA ASP A 32 19.48 -3.94 10.09
C ASP A 32 18.43 -4.27 11.15
N PHE A 33 18.81 -4.27 12.44
CA PHE A 33 17.86 -4.48 13.55
C PHE A 33 16.81 -3.36 13.65
N ARG A 34 17.22 -2.09 13.44
CA ARG A 34 16.27 -0.96 13.39
C ARG A 34 15.39 -1.04 12.15
N SER A 35 15.95 -1.42 11.00
CA SER A 35 15.22 -1.65 9.76
C SER A 35 14.15 -2.73 9.93
N ALA A 36 14.48 -3.90 10.49
CA ALA A 36 13.53 -4.99 10.71
C ALA A 36 12.34 -4.57 11.58
N ASN A 37 12.55 -3.75 12.61
CA ASN A 37 11.47 -3.24 13.46
C ASN A 37 10.66 -2.08 12.84
N ILE A 38 11.14 -1.47 11.74
CA ILE A 38 10.47 -0.36 11.03
C ILE A 38 9.70 -0.85 9.78
N ARG A 39 9.99 -2.06 9.28
CA ARG A 39 9.48 -2.57 8.00
C ARG A 39 8.18 -3.37 8.11
N ALA A 40 7.87 -3.90 9.29
CA ALA A 40 6.65 -4.66 9.51
C ALA A 40 5.39 -3.76 9.47
N GLY A 41 4.29 -4.30 8.93
CA GLY A 41 3.02 -3.60 8.85
C GLY A 41 2.00 -4.31 7.97
N TYR A 42 0.91 -3.61 7.66
CA TYR A 42 -0.15 -4.06 6.77
C TYR A 42 -0.04 -3.37 5.42
N VAL A 43 0.03 -4.15 4.34
CA VAL A 43 -0.22 -3.68 2.99
C VAL A 43 -1.73 -3.76 2.72
N TYR A 44 -2.30 -2.70 2.17
CA TYR A 44 -3.72 -2.64 1.83
C TYR A 44 -3.93 -2.37 0.35
N VAL A 45 -5.03 -2.91 -0.18
CA VAL A 45 -5.56 -2.61 -1.51
C VAL A 45 -6.99 -2.14 -1.31
N ILE A 46 -7.28 -0.92 -1.75
CA ILE A 46 -8.58 -0.28 -1.55
C ILE A 46 -9.08 0.37 -2.84
N SER A 47 -10.40 0.50 -3.00
CA SER A 47 -11.02 1.20 -4.13
C SER A 47 -12.15 2.10 -3.66
N ASN A 48 -12.57 3.01 -4.53
CA ASN A 48 -13.74 3.85 -4.29
C ASN A 48 -14.42 4.08 -5.65
N ILE A 49 -15.36 3.20 -5.97
CA ILE A 49 -16.00 3.21 -7.29
C ILE A 49 -16.84 4.47 -7.51
N GLY A 50 -17.40 5.04 -6.45
CA GLY A 50 -18.21 6.25 -6.55
C GLY A 50 -17.39 7.53 -6.81
N ALA A 51 -16.09 7.52 -6.49
CA ALA A 51 -15.18 8.62 -6.77
C ALA A 51 -14.33 8.40 -8.03
N PHE A 52 -13.91 7.17 -8.29
CA PHE A 52 -12.85 6.87 -9.26
C PHE A 52 -13.25 5.85 -10.34
N GLY A 53 -14.44 5.26 -10.27
CA GLY A 53 -14.87 4.18 -11.14
C GLY A 53 -14.30 2.80 -10.77
N ASP A 54 -14.59 1.80 -11.60
CA ASP A 54 -14.34 0.37 -11.37
C ASP A 54 -12.91 -0.09 -11.67
N ARG A 55 -12.11 0.73 -12.36
CA ARG A 55 -10.75 0.37 -12.83
C ARG A 55 -9.64 1.15 -12.13
N MET A 56 -9.86 1.56 -10.88
CA MET A 56 -8.85 2.27 -10.11
C MET A 56 -8.75 1.74 -8.69
N VAL A 57 -7.53 1.42 -8.29
CA VAL A 57 -7.20 1.00 -6.93
C VAL A 57 -6.11 1.89 -6.34
N LYS A 58 -6.11 1.99 -5.02
CA LYS A 58 -4.99 2.48 -4.24
C LYS A 58 -4.29 1.31 -3.56
N ILE A 59 -2.97 1.27 -3.70
CA ILE A 59 -2.09 0.32 -3.01
C ILE A 59 -1.24 1.13 -2.04
N GLY A 60 -1.16 0.71 -0.79
CA GLY A 60 -0.31 1.36 0.20
C GLY A 60 -0.08 0.49 1.41
N MET A 61 0.56 1.05 2.43
CA MET A 61 0.78 0.33 3.69
C MET A 61 0.55 1.21 4.92
N THR A 62 0.36 0.55 6.05
CA THR A 62 0.22 1.17 7.36
C THR A 62 0.91 0.31 8.41
N ARG A 63 1.52 0.98 9.40
CA ARG A 63 2.16 0.32 10.55
C ARG A 63 1.32 0.43 11.82
N ARG A 64 0.07 0.90 11.68
CA ARG A 64 -0.87 0.98 12.79
C ARG A 64 -1.28 -0.42 13.22
N LEU A 65 -1.53 -0.56 14.52
CA LEU A 65 -2.09 -1.78 15.09
C LEU A 65 -3.47 -2.08 14.47
N GLU A 66 -4.29 -1.04 14.34
CA GLU A 66 -5.60 -1.07 13.69
C GLU A 66 -5.50 -0.50 12.26
N PRO A 67 -5.35 -1.34 11.22
CA PRO A 67 -5.16 -0.85 9.85
C PRO A 67 -6.40 -0.17 9.28
N MET A 68 -7.59 -0.56 9.72
CA MET A 68 -8.87 0.02 9.26
C MET A 68 -9.01 1.50 9.60
N ASP A 69 -8.43 1.97 10.71
CA ASP A 69 -8.44 3.40 11.06
C ASP A 69 -7.73 4.24 10.01
N ARG A 70 -6.64 3.71 9.43
CA ARG A 70 -5.94 4.40 8.35
C ARG A 70 -6.79 4.47 7.09
N VAL A 71 -7.52 3.41 6.76
CA VAL A 71 -8.41 3.39 5.58
C VAL A 71 -9.52 4.43 5.73
N ARG A 72 -10.14 4.53 6.91
CA ARG A 72 -11.20 5.52 7.19
C ARG A 72 -10.70 6.96 7.03
N GLU A 73 -9.54 7.28 7.63
CA GLU A 73 -8.93 8.61 7.48
C GLU A 73 -8.67 9.01 6.02
N LEU A 74 -8.29 8.04 5.18
CA LEU A 74 -8.07 8.30 3.75
C LEU A 74 -9.38 8.65 3.04
N GLY A 75 -10.49 8.02 3.41
CA GLY A 75 -11.82 8.32 2.90
C GLY A 75 -12.30 9.71 3.29
N ASP A 76 -12.13 10.08 4.56
CA ASP A 76 -12.63 11.36 5.10
C ASP A 76 -11.90 12.58 4.54
N ALA A 77 -10.69 12.41 4.00
CA ALA A 77 -9.83 13.52 3.65
C ALA A 77 -10.27 14.28 2.39
N SER A 78 -10.84 13.62 1.38
CA SER A 78 -11.04 14.26 0.05
C SER A 78 -11.93 13.49 -0.96
N VAL A 79 -12.70 12.46 -0.56
CA VAL A 79 -13.52 11.68 -1.50
C VAL A 79 -14.99 11.61 -1.06
N PRO A 80 -15.95 11.48 -1.99
CA PRO A 80 -17.39 11.51 -1.68
C PRO A 80 -17.92 10.29 -0.92
N PHE A 81 -17.20 9.17 -0.95
CA PHE A 81 -17.59 7.91 -0.31
C PHE A 81 -16.39 7.30 0.42
N GLY A 82 -16.65 6.41 1.37
CA GLY A 82 -15.59 5.58 1.98
C GLY A 82 -14.88 4.71 0.95
N PHE A 83 -13.70 4.22 1.32
CA PHE A 83 -12.98 3.22 0.54
C PHE A 83 -13.47 1.81 0.89
N ASP A 84 -13.72 0.99 -0.13
CA ASP A 84 -13.87 -0.46 0.00
C ASP A 84 -12.50 -1.10 0.14
N VAL A 85 -12.39 -2.10 1.03
CA VAL A 85 -11.14 -2.84 1.29
C VAL A 85 -11.17 -4.16 0.56
N HIS A 86 -10.20 -4.37 -0.32
CA HIS A 86 -10.06 -5.61 -1.09
C HIS A 86 -9.05 -6.56 -0.49
N ALA A 87 -7.98 -6.03 0.11
CA ALA A 87 -6.96 -6.83 0.77
C ALA A 87 -6.39 -6.08 1.96
N LEU A 88 -6.13 -6.83 3.04
CA LEU A 88 -5.30 -6.43 4.16
C LEU A 88 -4.32 -7.55 4.46
N PHE A 89 -3.05 -7.29 4.19
CA PHE A 89 -2.00 -8.30 4.29
C PHE A 89 -0.93 -7.86 5.27
N PHE A 90 -0.77 -8.60 6.36
CA PHE A 90 0.33 -8.38 7.28
C PHE A 90 1.63 -8.95 6.71
N SER A 91 2.71 -8.19 6.81
CA SER A 91 4.06 -8.62 6.44
C SER A 91 5.06 -8.11 7.47
N GLU A 92 6.05 -8.95 7.80
CA GLU A 92 7.24 -8.52 8.56
C GLU A 92 8.12 -7.54 7.75
N ASP A 93 7.95 -7.51 6.42
CA ASP A 93 8.57 -6.54 5.51
C ASP A 93 7.54 -5.95 4.53
N ALA A 94 6.55 -5.26 5.08
CA ALA A 94 5.50 -4.58 4.32
C ALA A 94 6.07 -3.51 3.38
N VAL A 95 7.22 -2.91 3.72
CA VAL A 95 7.93 -1.94 2.88
C VAL A 95 8.39 -2.58 1.57
N THR A 96 9.01 -3.76 1.63
CA THR A 96 9.45 -4.47 0.41
C THR A 96 8.27 -4.92 -0.44
N VAL A 97 7.22 -5.45 0.19
CA VAL A 97 6.01 -5.91 -0.51
C VAL A 97 5.34 -4.76 -1.25
N GLU A 98 5.14 -3.62 -0.58
CA GLU A 98 4.52 -2.44 -1.18
C GLU A 98 5.36 -1.87 -2.33
N ALA A 99 6.68 -1.79 -2.15
CA ALA A 99 7.59 -1.32 -3.18
C ALA A 99 7.62 -2.24 -4.41
N ASP A 100 7.54 -3.57 -4.23
CA ASP A 100 7.45 -4.51 -5.36
C ASP A 100 6.14 -4.34 -6.13
N LEU A 101 4.99 -4.24 -5.44
CA LEU A 101 3.72 -3.96 -6.08
C LEU A 101 3.78 -2.65 -6.88
N HIS A 102 4.27 -1.58 -6.28
CA HIS A 102 4.39 -0.28 -6.95
C HIS A 102 5.27 -0.31 -8.18
N ARG A 103 6.32 -1.14 -8.18
CA ARG A 103 7.20 -1.36 -9.33
C ARG A 103 6.48 -2.14 -10.42
N ARG A 104 5.78 -3.22 -10.08
CA ARG A 104 5.03 -4.06 -11.02
C ARG A 104 3.85 -3.34 -11.67
N PHE A 105 3.25 -2.38 -10.98
CA PHE A 105 2.16 -1.53 -11.48
C PHE A 105 2.64 -0.14 -11.94
N ALA A 106 3.95 0.08 -12.12
CA ALA A 106 4.50 1.41 -12.40
C ALA A 106 3.98 2.03 -13.71
N ASP A 107 3.76 1.21 -14.75
CA ASP A 107 3.20 1.59 -16.04
C ASP A 107 1.71 1.98 -15.94
N LYS A 108 1.00 1.40 -14.97
CA LYS A 108 -0.41 1.64 -14.64
C LYS A 108 -0.64 2.80 -13.68
N ARG A 109 0.38 3.55 -13.28
CA ARG A 109 0.21 4.73 -12.39
C ARG A 109 -0.72 5.77 -12.99
N VAL A 110 -1.70 6.20 -12.19
CA VAL A 110 -2.63 7.29 -12.54
C VAL A 110 -1.91 8.62 -12.56
N ASN A 111 -1.21 8.96 -11.47
CA ASN A 111 -0.39 10.17 -11.41
C ASN A 111 1.07 9.87 -11.73
N ARG A 112 1.50 10.23 -12.94
CA ARG A 112 2.87 10.03 -13.43
C ARG A 112 3.85 11.13 -13.00
N VAL A 113 3.35 12.25 -12.46
CA VAL A 113 4.16 13.39 -12.03
C VAL A 113 4.46 13.31 -10.53
N ASN A 114 3.42 13.12 -9.71
CA ASN A 114 3.54 12.95 -8.27
C ASN A 114 3.31 11.47 -7.91
N THR A 115 4.38 10.69 -7.94
CA THR A 115 4.37 9.25 -7.68
C THR A 115 4.02 8.87 -6.24
N ARG A 116 4.01 9.84 -5.31
CA ARG A 116 3.48 9.67 -3.94
C ARG A 116 1.96 9.54 -3.91
N ARG A 117 1.26 9.81 -5.02
CA ARG A 117 -0.16 9.52 -5.20
C ARG A 117 -0.28 8.11 -5.78
N GLU A 118 -0.37 7.13 -4.89
CA GLU A 118 -0.23 5.69 -5.19
C GLU A 118 -1.55 5.08 -5.70
N PHE A 119 -2.13 5.70 -6.74
CA PHE A 119 -3.30 5.20 -7.45
C PHE A 119 -2.87 4.57 -8.78
N PHE A 120 -3.51 3.46 -9.13
CA PHE A 120 -3.16 2.64 -10.27
C PHE A 120 -4.42 2.24 -11.06
N TYR A 121 -4.31 2.24 -12.39
CA TYR A 121 -5.32 1.70 -13.30
C TYR A 121 -5.23 0.16 -13.30
N ALA A 122 -5.86 -0.45 -12.31
CA ALA A 122 -5.91 -1.89 -12.11
C ALA A 122 -7.19 -2.28 -11.35
N SER A 123 -7.60 -3.53 -11.51
CA SER A 123 -8.65 -4.18 -10.72
C SER A 123 -8.08 -4.80 -9.43
N PRO A 124 -8.90 -5.01 -8.40
CA PRO A 124 -8.50 -5.75 -7.21
C PRO A 124 -7.94 -7.14 -7.53
N ALA A 125 -8.55 -7.85 -8.48
CA ALA A 125 -8.13 -9.18 -8.91
C ALA A 125 -6.71 -9.19 -9.49
N GLU A 126 -6.37 -8.22 -10.35
CA GLU A 126 -5.01 -8.09 -10.87
C GLU A 126 -3.98 -7.87 -9.74
N VAL A 127 -4.33 -7.07 -8.72
CA VAL A 127 -3.43 -6.85 -7.58
C VAL A 127 -3.30 -8.11 -6.73
N ARG A 128 -4.40 -8.86 -6.51
CA ARG A 128 -4.38 -10.15 -5.81
C ARG A 128 -3.43 -11.14 -6.48
N ASP A 129 -3.53 -11.28 -7.79
CA ASP A 129 -2.75 -12.26 -8.53
C ASP A 129 -1.24 -11.96 -8.36
N VAL A 130 -0.85 -10.68 -8.48
CA VAL A 130 0.52 -10.23 -8.22
C VAL A 130 0.92 -10.40 -6.75
N LEU A 131 0.04 -10.06 -5.81
CA LEU A 131 0.32 -10.18 -4.38
C LEU A 131 0.51 -11.64 -3.96
N SER A 132 -0.22 -12.57 -4.57
CA SER A 132 -0.13 -14.01 -4.29
C SER A 132 1.24 -14.58 -4.65
N GLU A 133 1.87 -14.08 -5.72
CA GLU A 133 3.24 -14.44 -6.09
C GLU A 133 4.29 -13.96 -5.07
N VAL A 134 3.98 -12.87 -4.34
CA VAL A 134 4.89 -12.23 -3.39
C VAL A 134 4.70 -12.76 -1.96
N ALA A 135 3.47 -13.08 -1.58
CA ALA A 135 3.07 -13.31 -0.19
C ALA A 135 2.71 -14.78 0.15
N GLY A 136 2.59 -15.68 -0.83
CA GLY A 136 2.39 -17.12 -0.62
C GLY A 136 0.99 -17.54 -0.15
N ASN A 137 0.35 -16.82 0.78
CA ASN A 137 -1.05 -17.02 1.19
C ASN A 137 -1.69 -15.70 1.62
N LEU A 138 -2.65 -15.19 0.84
CA LEU A 138 -3.55 -14.13 1.30
C LEU A 138 -4.47 -14.68 2.38
N LEU A 139 -4.48 -14.05 3.56
CA LEU A 139 -5.37 -14.42 4.66
C LEU A 139 -6.84 -14.17 4.32
N GLU A 140 -7.17 -13.03 3.71
CA GLU A 140 -8.55 -12.67 3.29
C GLU A 140 -8.50 -11.71 2.08
N PHE A 141 -9.37 -11.94 1.08
CA PHE A 141 -9.51 -11.09 -0.10
C PHE A 141 -10.98 -10.92 -0.50
N THR A 142 -11.38 -9.67 -0.73
CA THR A 142 -12.71 -9.30 -1.21
C THR A 142 -12.59 -8.69 -2.59
N GLU A 143 -13.06 -9.38 -3.63
CA GLU A 143 -12.94 -8.89 -5.01
C GLU A 143 -13.91 -7.76 -5.31
N GLU A 144 -15.19 -7.97 -4.99
CA GLU A 144 -16.27 -7.04 -5.30
C GLU A 144 -16.42 -5.98 -4.20
N PRO A 145 -16.35 -4.68 -4.54
CA PRO A 145 -16.57 -3.61 -3.56
C PRO A 145 -18.03 -3.58 -3.09
N GLU A 146 -18.25 -3.32 -1.79
CA GLU A 146 -19.59 -3.20 -1.20
C GLU A 146 -20.26 -1.86 -1.54
N ALA A 147 -19.47 -0.78 -1.63
CA ALA A 147 -19.87 0.52 -2.17
C ALA A 147 -21.28 0.99 -1.75
N GLU A 148 -21.67 0.71 -0.50
CA GLU A 148 -23.06 0.77 -0.05
C GLU A 148 -23.66 2.16 -0.27
N GLN A 149 -22.98 3.19 0.23
CA GLN A 149 -23.41 4.58 0.09
C GLN A 149 -23.52 5.03 -1.37
N TYR A 150 -22.61 4.58 -2.23
CA TYR A 150 -22.65 4.92 -3.66
C TYR A 150 -23.86 4.28 -4.34
N ARG A 151 -24.11 2.99 -4.10
CA ARG A 151 -25.25 2.27 -4.67
C ARG A 151 -26.59 2.83 -4.19
N LEU A 152 -26.70 3.14 -2.90
CA LEU A 152 -27.87 3.81 -2.34
C LEU A 152 -28.09 5.19 -2.98
N SER A 153 -27.02 5.98 -3.16
CA SER A 153 -27.11 7.29 -3.81
C SER A 153 -27.63 7.21 -5.25
N LEU A 154 -27.22 6.18 -6.01
CA LEU A 154 -27.74 5.94 -7.36
C LEU A 154 -29.23 5.58 -7.36
N GLN A 155 -29.64 4.68 -6.45
CA GLN A 155 -31.05 4.28 -6.32
C GLN A 155 -31.95 5.46 -5.96
N MET A 156 -31.49 6.34 -5.06
CA MET A 156 -32.21 7.57 -4.71
C MET A 156 -32.34 8.51 -5.91
N ALA A 157 -31.24 8.73 -6.65
CA ALA A 157 -31.26 9.59 -7.84
C ALA A 157 -32.15 9.04 -8.97
N GLU A 158 -32.27 7.72 -9.11
CA GLU A 158 -33.18 7.08 -10.06
C GLU A 158 -34.65 7.26 -9.63
N SER A 159 -34.95 7.01 -8.35
CA SER A 159 -36.28 7.19 -7.78
C SER A 159 -36.79 8.64 -7.89
N GLU A 160 -35.90 9.62 -7.68
CA GLU A 160 -36.21 11.04 -7.85
C GLU A 160 -36.58 11.36 -9.30
N LYS A 161 -35.87 10.81 -10.29
CA LYS A 161 -36.19 11.02 -11.71
C LYS A 161 -37.54 10.44 -12.08
N ASP A 162 -37.84 9.22 -11.63
CA ASP A 162 -39.12 8.57 -11.90
C ASP A 162 -40.30 9.34 -11.30
N SER A 163 -40.13 9.88 -10.09
CA SER A 163 -41.15 10.72 -9.46
C SER A 163 -41.43 12.02 -10.23
N VAL A 164 -40.41 12.62 -10.84
CA VAL A 164 -40.56 13.83 -11.67
C VAL A 164 -41.30 13.52 -12.97
N ILE A 165 -41.00 12.38 -13.63
CA ILE A 165 -41.66 11.97 -14.88
C ILE A 165 -43.15 11.73 -14.65
N VAL A 166 -43.53 11.05 -13.56
CA VAL A 166 -44.95 10.79 -13.23
C VAL A 166 -45.70 12.10 -12.96
N SER A 167 -45.08 13.08 -12.29
CA SER A 167 -45.71 14.37 -11.99
C SER A 167 -45.83 15.32 -13.20
N GLY A 168 -45.10 15.06 -14.29
CA GLY A 168 -45.08 15.86 -15.51
C GLY A 168 -46.05 15.41 -16.60
N GLY A 169 -46.62 14.20 -16.49
CA GLY A 169 -47.53 13.61 -17.49
C GLY A 169 -48.99 14.04 -17.40
N ASP A 170 -49.40 14.69 -16.31
CA ASP A 170 -50.81 15.09 -16.07
C ASP A 170 -51.14 16.53 -16.55
N ARG A 171 -50.37 17.06 -17.51
CA ARG A 171 -50.65 18.37 -18.13
C ARG A 171 -50.68 18.29 -19.66
N GLU A 172 -51.66 17.60 -20.22
CA GLU A 172 -52.17 17.82 -21.58
C GLU A 172 -53.70 17.81 -21.59
#